data_AF-X1TZS1-F1
#
_entry.id   AF-X1TZS1-F1
#
_cell.length_a   1.000
_cell.length_b   1.000
_cell.length_c   1.000
_cell.angle_alpha   90.00
_cell.angle_beta   90.00
_cell.angle_gamma   90.00
#
_symmetry.space_group_name_H-M   'P 1'
#
loop_
_entity.id
_entity.type
_entity.pdbx_description
1 polymer ?
#
loop_
_entity_poly.entity_id
_entity_poly.type
_entity_poly.pdbx_seq_one_letter_code
_entity_poly.pdbx_strand_id
1 'polypeptide(L)'
;MTTQLDLFGEAKVAVGEIEPVTEIRLGKWSVRIPLRKQRREALAKLLDILKELEGKDIYIGSYYTGGRHYQVDNLLLRRLQLNYHPTRLKSDIGYIPTVIVLWGSRGGNVRIFTDYLVAVREQEYQGYWHWLLDFRNGFYDSKLDEYRSNYACLQITRFKD
;
A
#
# COMPACT_ATOMS: atom_id res chain seq x y z
N MET A 1 56.59 15.79 16.85
CA MET A 1 55.45 16.68 16.57
C MET A 1 55.30 16.80 15.07
N THR A 2 54.20 16.27 14.53
CA THR A 2 53.48 16.78 13.36
C THR A 2 52.19 15.97 13.26
N THR A 3 51.18 16.47 13.96
CA THR A 3 49.78 16.05 13.92
C THR A 3 49.21 16.35 12.53
N GLN A 4 49.05 15.34 11.68
CA GLN A 4 48.20 15.42 10.50
C GLN A 4 46.86 14.76 10.87
N LEU A 5 45.85 15.61 10.93
CA LEU A 5 44.49 15.37 11.38
C LEU A 5 43.89 14.08 10.81
N ASP A 6 43.65 13.14 11.73
CA ASP A 6 42.78 11.98 11.56
C ASP A 6 41.33 12.48 11.46
N LEU A 7 40.92 12.85 10.25
CA LEU A 7 39.60 13.40 9.94
C LEU A 7 38.50 12.32 9.87
N PHE A 8 38.81 11.08 10.24
CA PHE A 8 37.89 9.94 10.24
C PHE A 8 37.73 9.29 11.62
N GLY A 9 38.03 10.05 12.68
CA GLY A 9 37.66 9.69 14.05
C GLY A 9 36.15 9.61 14.25
N GLU A 10 35.63 8.39 14.33
CA GLU A 10 34.43 8.00 15.08
C GLU A 10 33.13 8.79 14.84
N ALA A 11 32.75 9.01 13.58
CA ALA A 11 31.33 9.13 13.27
C ALA A 11 30.78 7.72 13.03
N LYS A 12 30.33 7.04 14.10
CA LYS A 12 29.34 5.95 13.98
C LYS A 12 28.03 6.55 13.45
N VAL A 13 28.02 6.94 12.18
CA VAL A 13 26.79 7.14 11.45
C VAL A 13 26.17 5.75 11.41
N ALA A 14 25.06 5.56 12.12
CA ALA A 14 24.23 4.38 11.95
C ALA A 14 23.88 4.33 10.46
N VAL A 15 24.64 3.55 9.70
CA VAL A 15 24.33 3.23 8.31
C VAL A 15 23.04 2.44 8.40
N GLY A 16 21.91 3.15 8.33
CA GLY A 16 20.60 2.53 8.30
C GLY A 16 20.66 1.44 7.25
N GLU A 17 20.34 0.21 7.65
CA GLU A 17 20.37 -0.96 6.77
C GLU A 17 19.79 -0.56 5.40
N ILE A 18 20.61 -0.66 4.35
CA ILE A 18 20.16 -0.34 3.00
C ILE A 18 18.94 -1.22 2.74
N GLU A 19 17.78 -0.58 2.53
CA GLU A 19 16.55 -1.34 2.38
C GLU A 19 16.68 -2.32 1.22
N PRO A 20 16.26 -3.59 1.42
CA PRO A 20 16.37 -4.60 0.38
C PRO A 20 15.59 -4.16 -0.85
N VAL A 21 16.31 -4.03 -1.97
CA VAL A 21 15.76 -3.59 -3.25
C VAL A 21 15.39 -4.83 -4.06
N THR A 22 14.20 -4.86 -4.64
CA THR A 22 13.75 -5.98 -5.47
C THR A 22 14.20 -5.76 -6.90
N GLU A 23 14.97 -6.70 -7.45
CA GLU A 23 15.33 -6.70 -8.87
C GLU A 23 14.16 -7.26 -9.68
N ILE A 24 13.71 -6.49 -10.67
CA ILE A 24 12.71 -6.93 -11.64
C ILE A 24 13.37 -6.96 -13.01
N ARG A 25 13.23 -8.08 -13.72
CA ARG A 25 13.78 -8.28 -15.06
C ARG A 25 12.69 -8.18 -16.12
N LEU A 26 13.01 -7.50 -17.22
CA LEU A 26 12.19 -7.43 -18.43
C LEU A 26 13.10 -7.71 -19.63
N GLY A 27 13.13 -8.97 -20.07
CA GLY A 27 14.08 -9.42 -21.10
C GLY A 27 15.53 -9.23 -20.64
N LYS A 28 16.29 -8.40 -21.37
CA LYS A 28 17.71 -8.07 -21.05
C LYS A 28 17.86 -6.97 -20.01
N TRP A 29 16.78 -6.28 -19.65
CA TRP A 29 16.81 -5.13 -18.75
C TRP A 29 16.50 -5.57 -17.31
N SER A 30 17.25 -5.06 -16.34
CA SER A 30 16.97 -5.25 -14.91
C SER A 30 16.84 -3.90 -14.22
N VAL A 31 15.77 -3.70 -13.46
CA VAL A 31 15.56 -2.49 -12.64
C VAL A 31 15.45 -2.91 -11.19
N ARG A 32 16.14 -2.18 -10.30
CA ARG A 32 16.05 -2.37 -8.86
C ARG A 32 15.03 -1.37 -8.29
N ILE A 33 13.89 -1.87 -7.81
CA ILE A 33 12.82 -1.04 -7.24
C ILE A 33 12.77 -1.23 -5.72
N PRO A 34 12.80 -0.14 -4.93
CA PRO A 34 12.70 -0.23 -3.47
C PRO A 34 11.23 -0.43 -3.06
N LEU A 35 10.70 -1.64 -3.29
CA LEU A 35 9.29 -1.99 -3.03
C LEU A 35 8.90 -1.75 -1.57
N ARG A 36 9.83 -1.97 -0.62
CA ARG A 36 9.58 -1.74 0.80
C ARG A 36 9.36 -0.26 1.12
N LYS A 37 10.17 0.63 0.54
CA LYS A 37 10.04 2.08 0.69
C LYS A 37 8.72 2.58 0.07
N GLN A 38 8.45 2.19 -1.18
CA GLN A 38 7.20 2.56 -1.88
C GLN A 38 5.97 2.10 -1.11
N ARG A 39 5.98 0.85 -0.61
CA ARG A 39 4.90 0.33 0.23
C ARG A 39 4.71 1.15 1.50
N ARG A 40 5.80 1.57 2.18
CA ARG A 40 5.71 2.39 3.39
C ARG A 40 5.09 3.75 3.11
N GLU A 41 5.54 4.42 2.06
CA GLU A 41 5.03 5.75 1.66
C GLU A 41 3.55 5.66 1.25
N ALA A 42 3.21 4.68 0.40
CA ALA A 42 1.83 4.44 -0.01
C ALA A 42 0.92 4.08 1.17
N LEU A 43 1.42 3.27 2.13
CA LEU A 43 0.64 2.92 3.31
C LEU A 43 0.48 4.07 4.29
N ALA A 44 1.50 4.90 4.51
CA ALA A 44 1.37 6.07 5.36
C ALA A 44 0.23 6.96 4.86
N LYS A 45 0.25 7.25 3.54
CA LYS A 45 -0.83 7.98 2.88
C LYS A 45 -2.19 7.29 3.02
N LEU A 46 -2.25 5.98 2.79
CA LEU A 46 -3.49 5.22 2.92
C LEU A 46 -4.07 5.29 4.34
N LEU A 47 -3.23 5.18 5.36
CA LEU A 47 -3.66 5.18 6.76
C LEU A 47 -4.26 6.53 7.16
N ASP A 48 -3.66 7.63 6.70
CA ASP A 48 -4.20 8.97 6.94
C ASP A 48 -5.58 9.13 6.31
N ILE A 49 -5.74 8.73 5.04
CA ILE A 49 -7.05 8.73 4.34
C ILE A 49 -8.07 7.86 5.08
N LEU A 50 -7.70 6.63 5.43
CA LEU A 50 -8.63 5.70 6.08
C LEU A 50 -9.09 6.24 7.44
N LYS A 51 -8.19 6.84 8.21
CA LYS A 51 -8.52 7.49 9.49
C LYS A 51 -9.58 8.59 9.31
N GLU A 52 -9.50 9.37 8.23
CA GLU A 52 -10.52 10.37 7.92
C GLU A 52 -11.87 9.76 7.49
N LEU A 53 -11.84 8.55 6.92
CA LEU A 53 -13.03 7.83 6.46
C LEU A 53 -13.70 6.98 7.55
N GLU A 54 -13.03 6.76 8.68
CA GLU A 54 -13.59 5.97 9.77
C GLU A 54 -14.91 6.56 10.28
N GLY A 55 -15.90 5.68 10.48
CA GLY A 55 -17.27 6.03 10.86
C GLY A 55 -18.17 6.49 9.71
N LYS A 56 -17.64 6.71 8.51
CA LYS A 56 -18.40 7.23 7.36
C LYS A 56 -18.81 6.12 6.39
N ASP A 57 -19.77 6.43 5.52
CA ASP A 57 -20.16 5.53 4.44
C ASP A 57 -19.18 5.68 3.27
N ILE A 58 -18.64 4.57 2.81
CA ILE A 58 -17.72 4.52 1.67
C ILE A 58 -18.19 3.48 0.66
N TYR A 59 -17.75 3.62 -0.58
CA TYR A 59 -18.01 2.69 -1.65
C TYR A 59 -16.68 2.07 -2.09
N ILE A 60 -16.68 0.76 -2.30
CA ILE A 60 -15.52 0.02 -2.77
C ILE A 60 -15.81 -0.47 -4.17
N GLY A 61 -14.84 -0.29 -5.06
CA GLY A 61 -14.80 -1.02 -6.31
C GLY A 61 -13.44 -1.64 -6.52
N SER A 62 -13.40 -2.61 -7.41
CA SER A 62 -12.15 -3.14 -7.92
C SER A 62 -12.33 -3.49 -9.38
N TYR A 63 -11.43 -2.95 -10.18
CA TYR A 63 -11.25 -3.41 -11.55
C TYR A 63 -10.27 -4.57 -11.52
N TYR A 64 -10.67 -5.69 -12.11
CA TYR A 64 -9.72 -6.72 -12.50
C TYR A 64 -9.01 -7.42 -11.32
N THR A 65 -9.73 -7.69 -10.23
CA THR A 65 -9.22 -8.49 -9.11
C THR A 65 -9.12 -9.96 -9.54
N GLY A 66 -7.93 -10.40 -9.96
CA GLY A 66 -7.61 -11.83 -10.00
C GLY A 66 -8.23 -12.65 -11.13
N GLY A 67 -8.52 -12.05 -12.28
CA GLY A 67 -8.83 -12.79 -13.51
C GLY A 67 -10.32 -12.78 -13.86
N ARG A 68 -10.65 -12.02 -14.92
CA ARG A 68 -11.75 -12.10 -15.90
C ARG A 68 -13.20 -12.51 -15.49
N HIS A 69 -13.48 -12.96 -14.27
CA HIS A 69 -14.73 -13.64 -13.93
C HIS A 69 -15.75 -12.73 -13.25
N TYR A 70 -15.32 -11.68 -12.54
CA TYR A 70 -16.23 -10.72 -11.92
C TYR A 70 -15.54 -9.37 -11.68
N GLN A 71 -16.35 -8.31 -11.62
CA GLN A 71 -15.95 -6.96 -11.26
C GLN A 71 -16.85 -6.52 -10.10
N VAL A 72 -16.26 -5.84 -9.12
CA VAL A 72 -17.03 -5.21 -8.04
C VAL A 72 -17.02 -3.72 -8.31
N ASP A 73 -18.19 -3.10 -8.35
CA ASP A 73 -18.33 -1.66 -8.44
C ASP A 73 -19.32 -1.15 -7.39
N ASN A 74 -19.01 0.01 -6.83
CA ASN A 74 -19.83 0.71 -5.84
C ASN A 74 -20.40 -0.16 -4.70
N LEU A 75 -19.60 -1.09 -4.16
CA LEU A 75 -19.95 -1.87 -2.97
C LEU A 75 -19.96 -0.95 -1.74
N LEU A 76 -21.15 -0.66 -1.23
CA LEU A 76 -21.33 0.19 -0.06
C LEU A 76 -20.89 -0.51 1.24
N LEU A 77 -19.93 0.10 1.94
CA LEU A 77 -19.60 -0.18 3.33
C LEU A 77 -20.12 0.96 4.20
N ARG A 78 -21.27 0.73 4.86
CA ARG A 78 -21.86 1.70 5.79
C ARG A 78 -21.12 1.72 7.12
N ARG A 79 -20.91 2.92 7.67
CA ARG A 79 -20.24 3.19 8.95
C ARG A 79 -18.93 2.42 9.07
N LEU A 80 -17.97 2.79 8.23
CA LEU A 80 -16.68 2.13 8.12
C LEU A 80 -16.02 1.95 9.50
N GLN A 81 -15.58 0.73 9.80
CA GLN A 81 -14.70 0.45 10.94
C GLN A 81 -13.39 -0.15 10.44
N LEU A 82 -12.28 0.24 11.06
CA LEU A 82 -10.95 -0.16 10.61
C LEU A 82 -10.33 -1.18 11.56
N ASN A 83 -9.79 -2.25 11.00
CA ASN A 83 -8.96 -3.19 11.73
C ASN A 83 -7.64 -3.44 10.98
N TYR A 84 -6.54 -3.55 11.72
CA TYR A 84 -5.19 -3.66 11.20
C TYR A 84 -4.51 -4.91 11.74
N HIS A 85 -3.84 -5.65 10.84
CA HIS A 85 -3.07 -6.83 11.21
C HIS A 85 -1.63 -6.77 10.67
N PRO A 86 -0.63 -7.21 11.47
CA PRO A 86 -0.78 -7.81 12.79
C PRO A 86 -0.94 -6.76 13.91
N THR A 87 -2.03 -6.84 14.66
CA THR A 87 -2.41 -5.85 15.69
C THR A 87 -1.37 -5.75 16.82
N ARG A 88 -0.62 -6.83 17.06
CA ARG A 88 0.43 -6.91 18.08
C ARG A 88 1.58 -5.92 17.89
N LEU A 89 1.80 -5.43 16.66
CA LEU A 89 2.91 -4.53 16.33
C LEU A 89 2.47 -3.07 16.21
N LYS A 90 1.23 -2.73 16.56
CA LYS A 90 0.65 -1.39 16.35
C LYS A 90 1.43 -0.26 17.07
N SER A 91 2.16 -0.58 18.13
CA SER A 91 2.99 0.36 18.90
C SER A 91 4.40 0.58 18.33
N ASP A 92 4.82 -0.19 17.33
CA ASP A 92 6.16 -0.07 16.76
C ASP A 92 6.24 1.12 15.80
N ILE A 93 7.30 1.93 15.92
CA ILE A 93 7.55 3.11 15.08
C ILE A 93 7.67 2.73 13.59
N GLY A 94 8.10 1.50 13.30
CA GLY A 94 8.19 0.94 11.94
C GLY A 94 7.02 0.07 11.53
N TYR A 95 5.88 0.12 12.24
CA TYR A 95 4.74 -0.75 11.96
C TYR A 95 4.18 -0.54 10.56
N ILE A 96 4.12 -1.63 9.80
CA ILE A 96 3.50 -1.68 8.49
C ILE A 96 2.41 -2.76 8.56
N PRO A 97 1.11 -2.40 8.52
CA PRO A 97 0.05 -3.40 8.52
C PRO A 97 0.14 -4.23 7.25
N THR A 98 0.21 -5.55 7.40
CA THR A 98 0.17 -6.51 6.28
C THR A 98 -1.24 -6.64 5.70
N VAL A 99 -2.26 -6.52 6.54
CA VAL A 99 -3.66 -6.57 6.15
C VAL A 99 -4.40 -5.43 6.83
N ILE A 100 -5.20 -4.73 6.03
CA ILE A 100 -6.17 -3.74 6.49
C ILE A 100 -7.55 -4.32 6.21
N VAL A 101 -8.41 -4.37 7.22
CA VAL A 101 -9.79 -4.86 7.08
C VAL A 101 -10.73 -3.67 7.22
N LEU A 102 -11.49 -3.43 6.16
CA LEU A 102 -12.56 -2.44 6.10
C LEU A 102 -13.86 -3.15 6.45
N TRP A 103 -14.40 -2.88 7.63
CA TRP A 103 -15.68 -3.43 8.07
C TRP A 103 -16.81 -2.46 7.73
N GLY A 104 -17.86 -2.98 7.13
CA GLY A 104 -19.15 -2.30 7.00
C GLY A 104 -20.18 -2.88 7.94
N SER A 105 -21.39 -2.29 7.91
CA SER A 105 -22.53 -2.81 8.68
C SER A 105 -22.85 -4.28 8.37
N ARG A 106 -23.46 -4.97 9.34
CA ARG A 106 -23.93 -6.37 9.21
C ARG A 106 -22.82 -7.40 8.92
N GLY A 107 -21.57 -7.09 9.26
CA GLY A 107 -20.44 -8.03 9.14
C GLY A 107 -19.82 -8.14 7.75
N GLY A 108 -20.29 -7.36 6.77
CA GLY A 108 -19.63 -7.24 5.47
C GLY A 108 -18.24 -6.65 5.65
N ASN A 109 -17.23 -7.22 4.99
CA ASN A 109 -15.87 -6.71 5.07
C ASN A 109 -15.12 -6.83 3.74
N VAL A 110 -14.17 -5.92 3.54
CA VAL A 110 -13.18 -5.96 2.47
C VAL A 110 -11.80 -6.04 3.12
N ARG A 111 -10.99 -7.03 2.70
CA ARG A 111 -9.62 -7.21 3.18
C ARG A 111 -8.65 -6.74 2.13
N ILE A 112 -7.80 -5.78 2.51
CA ILE A 112 -6.74 -5.24 1.69
C ILE A 112 -5.44 -5.85 2.17
N PHE A 113 -4.88 -6.75 1.37
CA PHE A 113 -3.51 -7.23 1.54
C PHE A 113 -2.58 -6.16 1.00
N THR A 114 -1.78 -5.56 1.88
CA THR A 114 -0.95 -4.40 1.52
C THR A 114 0.37 -4.80 0.88
N ASP A 115 0.62 -6.11 0.74
CA ASP A 115 1.75 -6.61 -0.03
C ASP A 115 1.56 -6.16 -1.48
N TYR A 116 2.63 -5.62 -2.05
CA TYR A 116 2.65 -5.05 -3.40
C TYR A 116 1.84 -3.75 -3.59
N LEU A 117 1.34 -3.10 -2.52
CA LEU A 117 0.83 -1.73 -2.62
C LEU A 117 2.01 -0.81 -3.00
N VAL A 118 1.91 -0.14 -4.13
CA VAL A 118 2.99 0.73 -4.65
C VAL A 118 2.61 2.20 -4.68
N ALA A 119 1.32 2.52 -4.77
CA ALA A 119 0.85 3.91 -4.79
C ALA A 119 -0.58 4.05 -4.31
N VAL A 120 -0.89 5.23 -3.78
CA VAL A 120 -2.25 5.69 -3.48
C VAL A 120 -2.47 7.02 -4.18
N ARG A 121 -3.32 7.00 -5.21
CA ARG A 121 -3.67 8.18 -6.00
C ARG A 121 -4.97 8.76 -5.49
N GLU A 122 -5.02 10.08 -5.43
CA GLU A 122 -6.20 10.84 -5.04
C GLU A 122 -6.74 11.57 -6.26
N GLN A 123 -8.05 11.52 -6.42
CA GLN A 123 -8.75 12.20 -7.48
C GLN A 123 -10.03 12.78 -6.92
N GLU A 124 -10.22 14.08 -7.12
CA GLU A 124 -11.49 14.73 -6.88
C GLU A 124 -12.23 14.80 -8.23
N TYR A 125 -13.46 14.33 -8.25
CA TYR A 125 -14.33 14.45 -9.41
C TYR A 125 -15.67 15.04 -8.96
N GLN A 126 -16.38 15.70 -9.87
CA GLN A 126 -17.57 16.50 -9.53
C GLN A 126 -18.58 15.70 -8.69
N GLY A 127 -18.61 15.97 -7.38
CA GLY A 127 -19.52 15.32 -6.43
C GLY A 127 -18.92 14.17 -5.61
N TYR A 128 -17.65 13.79 -5.76
CA TYR A 128 -17.04 12.74 -4.94
C TYR A 128 -15.51 12.80 -4.86
N TRP A 129 -14.96 12.13 -3.85
CA TRP A 129 -13.55 11.81 -3.71
C TRP A 129 -13.30 10.35 -4.09
N HIS A 130 -12.21 10.12 -4.84
CA HIS A 130 -11.72 8.82 -5.24
C HIS A 130 -10.29 8.62 -4.76
N TRP A 131 -10.05 7.49 -4.12
CA TRP A 131 -8.72 7.00 -3.77
C TRP A 131 -8.47 5.69 -4.50
N LEU A 132 -7.44 5.67 -5.35
CA LEU A 132 -7.06 4.51 -6.15
C LEU A 132 -5.80 3.90 -5.56
N LEU A 133 -5.91 2.65 -5.10
CA LEU A 133 -4.84 1.87 -4.53
C LEU A 133 -4.27 0.96 -5.61
N ASP A 134 -3.04 1.22 -6.02
CA ASP A 134 -2.36 0.47 -7.07
C ASP A 134 -1.50 -0.64 -6.47
N PHE A 135 -1.77 -1.87 -6.89
CA PHE A 135 -1.00 -3.05 -6.51
C PHE A 135 -0.18 -3.55 -7.69
N ARG A 136 1.12 -3.74 -7.52
CA ARG A 136 2.01 -4.19 -8.60
C ARG A 136 2.87 -5.38 -8.17
N ASN A 137 2.59 -6.52 -8.79
CA ASN A 137 3.22 -7.81 -8.53
C ASN A 137 4.06 -8.24 -9.75
N GLY A 138 5.09 -7.45 -10.07
CA GLY A 138 5.98 -7.72 -11.21
C GLY A 138 5.42 -7.29 -12.56
N PHE A 139 5.89 -7.94 -13.63
CA PHE A 139 5.40 -7.75 -15.00
C PHE A 139 4.48 -8.92 -15.41
N TYR A 140 3.80 -8.78 -16.55
CA TYR A 140 2.86 -9.80 -17.03
C TYR A 140 3.54 -11.19 -17.16
N ASP A 141 4.70 -11.24 -17.80
CA ASP A 141 5.47 -12.47 -18.02
C ASP A 141 6.40 -12.84 -16.85
N SER A 142 6.47 -12.02 -15.81
CA SER A 142 7.39 -12.22 -14.68
C SER A 142 6.78 -11.68 -13.38
N LYS A 143 5.77 -12.40 -12.88
CA LYS A 143 5.14 -12.09 -11.59
C LYS A 143 6.06 -12.46 -10.44
N LEU A 144 5.97 -11.73 -9.33
CA LEU A 144 6.70 -12.07 -8.11
C LEU A 144 5.98 -13.16 -7.30
N ASP A 145 4.65 -13.15 -7.34
CA ASP A 145 3.76 -14.15 -6.77
C ASP A 145 2.80 -14.65 -7.87
N GLU A 146 2.90 -15.92 -8.25
CA GLU A 146 2.09 -16.49 -9.34
C GLU A 146 0.59 -16.54 -9.02
N TYR A 147 0.23 -16.56 -7.73
CA TYR A 147 -1.17 -16.63 -7.27
C TYR A 147 -1.86 -15.28 -7.25
N ARG A 148 -1.13 -14.18 -7.54
CA ARG A 148 -1.69 -12.82 -7.57
C ARG A 148 -1.71 -12.26 -8.99
N SER A 149 -2.62 -11.31 -9.24
CA SER A 149 -2.63 -10.55 -10.49
C SER A 149 -1.33 -9.76 -10.63
N ASN A 150 -0.84 -9.54 -11.86
CA ASN A 150 0.37 -8.72 -12.10
C ASN A 150 0.13 -7.25 -11.70
N TYR A 151 -1.09 -6.77 -11.91
CA TYR A 151 -1.56 -5.46 -11.49
C TYR A 151 -3.02 -5.57 -11.03
N ALA A 152 -3.36 -4.83 -9.98
CA ALA A 152 -4.74 -4.67 -9.54
C ALA A 152 -4.94 -3.24 -9.04
N CYS A 153 -6.15 -2.71 -9.19
CA CYS A 153 -6.54 -1.42 -8.63
C CYS A 153 -7.80 -1.60 -7.79
N LEU A 154 -7.72 -1.12 -6.54
CA LEU A 154 -8.88 -0.99 -5.66
C LEU A 154 -9.24 0.49 -5.60
N GLN A 155 -10.52 0.81 -5.82
CA GLN A 155 -11.04 2.16 -5.64
C GLN A 155 -11.82 2.24 -4.33
N ILE A 156 -11.52 3.28 -3.56
CA ILE A 156 -12.32 3.74 -2.42
C ILE A 156 -12.97 5.05 -2.85
N THR A 157 -14.28 5.14 -2.72
CA THR A 157 -15.06 6.28 -3.17
C THR A 157 -15.86 6.82 -2.00
N ARG A 158 -15.88 8.15 -1.86
CA ARG A 158 -16.77 8.85 -0.95
C ARG A 158 -17.51 9.93 -1.73
N PHE A 159 -18.82 9.79 -1.83
CA PHE A 159 -19.67 10.84 -2.38
C PHE A 159 -19.69 12.03 -1.43
N LYS A 160 -19.71 13.23 -1.99
CA LYS A 160 -19.99 14.45 -1.25
C LYS A 160 -21.47 14.42 -0.92
N ASP A 161 -21.78 14.66 0.36
CA ASP A 161 -23.16 14.81 0.83
C ASP A 161 -23.83 16.03 0.21
#